data_AF-G0SCY6-F1
#
_entry.id   AF-G0SCY6-F1
#
_cell.length_a   1.000
_cell.length_b   1.000
_cell.length_c   1.000
_cell.angle_alpha   90.00
_cell.angle_beta   90.00
_cell.angle_gamma   90.00
#
_symmetry.space_group_name_H-M   'P 1'
#
loop_
_entity.id
_entity.type
_entity.pdbx_description
1 polymer ?
#
loop_
_entity_poly.entity_id
_entity_poly.type
_entity_poly.pdbx_seq_one_letter_code
_entity_poly.pdbx_strand_id
1 'polypeptide(L)'
;MAAEDRQPADIVEGATAGDVEEEVAPAAKSAEDRKAAAALSKLDAHADEDMAPAREVDQEAVKNAMSALSGASTEKKEVKKVKVDPADVNLLVEELELSKAKATELLKAHDGDAIKAMKAYIQPAF
;
A
#
# COMPACT_ATOMS: atom_id res chain seq x y z
N MET A 1 30.60 35.67 -38.69
CA MET A 1 29.52 35.40 -37.72
C MET A 1 28.28 35.13 -38.57
N ALA A 2 28.02 33.85 -38.85
CA ALA A 2 27.01 33.43 -39.82
C ALA A 2 25.61 33.59 -39.24
N ALA A 3 24.70 34.00 -40.12
CA ALA A 3 23.26 34.09 -39.90
C ALA A 3 22.64 32.69 -40.00
N GLU A 4 21.82 32.35 -39.03
CA GLU A 4 20.89 31.20 -38.98
C GLU A 4 19.96 31.57 -37.80
N ASP A 5 18.64 31.53 -37.82
CA ASP A 5 17.66 31.14 -38.82
C ASP A 5 16.37 31.87 -38.36
N ARG A 6 15.62 32.46 -39.30
CA ARG A 6 14.35 33.13 -38.96
C ARG A 6 13.34 32.02 -38.69
N GLN A 7 13.03 31.77 -37.41
CA GLN A 7 12.02 30.81 -36.97
C GLN A 7 10.69 31.03 -37.74
N PRO A 8 10.04 29.98 -38.29
CA PRO A 8 8.76 30.10 -38.99
C PRO A 8 7.63 30.47 -38.01
N ALA A 9 6.68 31.28 -38.47
CA ALA A 9 5.65 31.96 -37.68
C ALA A 9 4.56 31.07 -37.04
N ASP A 10 4.85 29.79 -36.80
CA ASP A 10 3.91 28.81 -36.21
C ASP A 10 4.43 28.20 -34.90
N ILE A 11 5.56 28.67 -34.37
CA ILE A 11 6.08 28.20 -33.07
C ILE A 11 5.84 29.32 -32.05
N VAL A 12 4.74 29.21 -31.31
CA VAL A 12 4.48 30.06 -30.15
C VAL A 12 5.38 29.57 -29.01
N GLU A 13 6.58 30.14 -28.93
CA GLU A 13 7.46 30.05 -27.76
C GLU A 13 6.80 30.85 -26.62
N GLY A 14 5.80 30.23 -26.01
CA GLY A 14 4.85 30.86 -25.10
C GLY A 14 3.81 29.91 -24.49
N ALA A 15 4.03 28.59 -24.55
CA ALA A 15 3.21 27.61 -23.80
C ALA A 15 3.48 27.62 -22.27
N THR A 16 4.21 28.61 -21.75
CA THR A 16 4.48 28.77 -20.30
C THR A 16 4.41 30.22 -19.83
N ALA A 17 3.68 31.09 -20.53
CA ALA A 17 3.52 32.50 -20.12
C ALA A 17 2.14 33.07 -20.48
N GLY A 18 1.11 32.25 -20.37
CA GLY A 18 -0.28 32.66 -20.39
C GLY A 18 -1.05 31.70 -19.48
N ASP A 19 -1.79 32.25 -18.53
CA ASP A 19 -2.60 31.52 -17.55
C ASP A 19 -1.85 30.93 -16.35
N VAL A 20 -1.08 31.78 -15.64
CA VAL A 20 -1.14 31.68 -14.17
C VAL A 20 -2.53 32.18 -13.81
N GLU A 21 -3.49 31.26 -13.73
CA GLU A 21 -4.74 31.45 -13.01
C GLU A 21 -4.41 31.75 -11.55
N GLU A 22 -3.99 32.99 -11.27
CA GLU A 22 -4.26 33.64 -9.99
C GLU A 22 -5.74 34.07 -9.99
N GLU A 23 -6.63 33.13 -10.31
CA GLU A 23 -8.02 33.20 -9.90
C GLU A 23 -8.04 32.64 -8.47
N VAL A 24 -7.98 33.58 -7.52
CA VAL A 24 -8.54 33.50 -6.17
C VAL A 24 -9.15 32.13 -5.88
N ALA A 25 -8.50 31.37 -4.97
CA ALA A 25 -8.96 30.12 -4.38
C ALA A 25 -10.44 29.85 -4.67
N PRO A 26 -10.83 28.74 -5.34
CA PRO A 26 -12.24 28.51 -5.65
C PRO A 26 -12.99 28.28 -4.33
N ALA A 27 -13.46 29.38 -3.73
CA ALA A 27 -14.48 29.39 -2.72
C ALA A 27 -15.71 28.82 -3.41
N ALA A 28 -15.91 27.51 -3.22
CA ALA A 28 -17.05 26.70 -3.62
C ALA A 28 -18.15 27.50 -4.35
N LYS A 29 -18.07 27.49 -5.69
CA LYS A 29 -18.93 28.28 -6.58
C LYS A 29 -20.39 27.76 -6.57
N SER A 30 -20.66 26.59 -5.98
CA SER A 30 -22.01 26.05 -5.76
C SER A 30 -22.24 25.56 -4.32
N ALA A 31 -23.51 25.47 -3.90
CA ALA A 31 -23.89 24.91 -2.59
C ALA A 31 -23.44 23.44 -2.42
N GLU A 32 -23.41 22.68 -3.53
CA GLU A 32 -22.92 21.29 -3.54
C GLU A 32 -21.42 21.22 -3.24
N ASP A 33 -20.61 22.15 -3.78
CA ASP A 33 -19.16 22.19 -3.54
C ASP A 33 -18.84 22.51 -2.08
N ARG A 34 -19.67 23.33 -1.41
CA ARG A 34 -19.53 23.59 0.03
C ARG A 34 -19.83 22.35 0.86
N LYS A 35 -20.82 21.55 0.44
CA LYS A 35 -21.19 20.31 1.11
C LYS A 35 -20.13 19.22 0.89
N ALA A 36 -19.58 19.12 -0.32
CA ALA A 36 -18.47 18.23 -0.63
C ALA A 36 -17.21 18.63 0.15
N ALA A 37 -16.86 19.92 0.18
CA ALA A 37 -15.75 20.42 0.99
C ALA A 37 -15.96 20.16 2.50
N ALA A 38 -17.19 20.34 3.00
CA ALA A 38 -17.51 20.03 4.40
C ALA A 38 -17.45 18.53 4.71
N ALA A 39 -17.80 17.66 3.75
CA ALA A 39 -17.67 16.21 3.91
C ALA A 39 -16.21 15.78 3.93
N LEU A 40 -15.37 16.35 3.05
CA LEU A 40 -13.93 16.10 3.04
C LEU A 40 -13.23 16.64 4.29
N SER A 41 -13.59 17.85 4.75
CA SER A 41 -13.05 18.44 5.98
C SER A 41 -13.43 17.63 7.24
N LYS A 42 -14.60 16.98 7.27
CA LYS A 42 -15.00 16.06 8.35
C LYS A 42 -14.21 14.75 8.33
N LEU A 43 -13.81 14.27 7.15
CA LEU A 43 -12.96 13.08 7.04
C LEU A 43 -11.54 13.37 7.55
N ASP A 44 -11.02 14.57 7.28
CA ASP A 44 -9.69 14.99 7.74
C ASP A 44 -9.67 15.27 9.26
N ALA A 45 -10.77 15.78 9.83
CA ALA A 45 -10.93 15.98 11.27
C ALA A 45 -10.91 14.66 12.09
N HIS A 46 -11.24 13.51 11.48
CA HIS A 46 -11.12 12.22 12.15
C HIS A 46 -9.68 11.82 12.49
N ALA A 47 -8.67 12.48 11.91
CA ALA A 47 -7.27 12.25 12.30
C ALA A 47 -6.86 12.99 13.60
N ASP A 48 -7.58 14.06 13.98
CA ASP A 48 -7.28 14.89 15.16
C ASP A 48 -8.35 14.75 16.29
N GLU A 49 -9.54 14.24 15.97
CA GLU A 49 -10.63 13.98 16.94
C GLU A 49 -10.54 12.61 17.66
N ASP A 50 -9.34 12.01 17.78
CA ASP A 50 -9.09 10.85 18.67
C ASP A 50 -9.01 11.26 20.15
N MET A 51 -9.83 12.24 20.58
CA MET A 51 -10.03 12.55 21.99
C MET A 51 -11.38 13.22 22.31
N ALA A 52 -12.47 12.74 21.72
CA ALA A 52 -13.82 12.94 22.27
C ALA A 52 -14.35 11.64 22.90
N PRO A 53 -14.63 11.60 24.23
CA PRO A 53 -14.93 10.36 24.95
C PRO A 53 -16.40 9.98 24.80
N ALA A 54 -16.81 9.32 23.71
CA ALA A 54 -18.16 8.76 23.61
C ALA A 54 -18.35 7.69 22.52
N ARG A 55 -17.37 6.82 22.30
CA ARG A 55 -17.69 5.44 21.91
C ARG A 55 -17.21 4.58 23.06
N GLU A 56 -18.14 4.13 23.89
CA GLU A 56 -17.89 3.01 24.80
C GLU A 56 -17.57 1.80 23.91
N VAL A 57 -16.30 1.70 23.52
CA VAL A 57 -15.78 0.54 22.83
C VAL A 57 -15.81 -0.57 23.86
N ASP A 58 -16.74 -1.50 23.70
CA ASP A 58 -16.79 -2.70 24.51
C ASP A 58 -15.51 -3.51 24.24
N GLN A 59 -14.54 -3.33 25.13
CA GLN A 59 -13.24 -3.98 25.04
C GLN A 59 -13.37 -5.50 25.08
N GLU A 60 -14.45 -6.03 25.68
CA GLU A 60 -14.74 -7.45 25.72
C GLU A 60 -15.25 -7.93 24.36
N ALA A 61 -16.15 -7.20 23.71
CA ALA A 61 -16.58 -7.47 22.34
C ALA A 61 -15.41 -7.41 21.34
N VAL A 62 -14.51 -6.43 21.49
CA VAL A 62 -13.30 -6.32 20.67
C VAL A 62 -12.36 -7.50 20.93
N LYS A 63 -12.11 -7.85 22.19
CA LYS A 63 -11.28 -9.00 22.56
C LYS A 63 -11.87 -10.32 22.05
N ASN A 64 -13.19 -10.47 22.12
CA ASN A 64 -13.88 -11.66 21.63
C ASN A 64 -13.83 -11.73 20.10
N ALA A 65 -14.08 -10.63 19.39
CA ALA A 65 -13.93 -10.55 17.94
C ALA A 65 -12.49 -10.84 17.48
N MET A 66 -11.49 -10.29 18.18
CA MET A 66 -10.07 -10.57 17.94
C MET A 66 -9.72 -12.05 18.20
N SER A 67 -10.30 -12.64 19.24
CA SER A 67 -10.11 -14.06 19.57
C SER A 67 -10.77 -14.99 18.55
N ALA A 68 -11.99 -14.66 18.11
CA ALA A 68 -12.71 -15.38 17.06
C ALA A 68 -11.98 -15.28 15.71
N LEU A 69 -11.46 -14.09 15.37
CA LEU A 69 -10.62 -13.89 14.18
C LEU A 69 -9.32 -14.70 14.26
N SER A 70 -8.72 -14.82 15.46
CA SER A 70 -7.54 -15.68 15.67
C SER A 70 -7.84 -17.18 15.53
N GLY A 71 -9.07 -17.59 15.86
CA GLY A 71 -9.56 -18.98 15.80
C GLY A 71 -10.09 -19.43 14.43
N ALA A 72 -10.47 -18.51 13.55
CA ALA A 72 -10.93 -18.82 12.19
C ALA A 72 -9.80 -19.12 11.18
N SER A 73 -8.54 -19.07 11.63
CA SER A 73 -7.38 -19.53 10.87
C SER A 73 -6.91 -20.90 11.38
N THR A 74 -7.76 -21.91 11.31
CA THR A 74 -7.36 -23.33 11.42
C THR A 74 -6.66 -23.80 10.15
N GLU A 75 -5.62 -23.06 9.76
CA GLU A 75 -4.41 -23.56 9.10
C GLU A 75 -3.19 -22.83 9.69
N LYS A 76 -3.20 -22.50 10.98
CA LYS A 76 -1.96 -22.22 11.71
C LYS A 76 -1.25 -23.55 11.96
N LYS A 77 -0.67 -24.12 10.90
CA LYS A 77 0.51 -24.99 11.03
C LYS A 77 1.46 -24.20 11.92
N GLU A 78 1.71 -24.70 13.13
CA GLU A 78 2.55 -24.02 14.12
C GLU A 78 3.81 -23.50 13.44
N VAL A 79 3.85 -22.20 13.14
CA VAL A 79 5.08 -21.53 12.76
C VAL A 79 5.81 -21.38 14.08
N LYS A 80 6.37 -22.50 14.57
CA LYS A 80 7.48 -22.51 15.50
C LYS A 80 8.44 -21.45 14.99
N LYS A 81 9.12 -20.74 15.89
CA LYS A 81 10.06 -19.68 15.51
C LYS A 81 11.24 -20.31 14.74
N VAL A 82 11.02 -20.63 13.48
CA VAL A 82 11.96 -21.30 12.58
C VAL A 82 12.98 -20.22 12.21
N LYS A 83 14.23 -20.49 12.56
CA LYS A 83 15.35 -19.67 12.11
C LYS A 83 15.55 -20.02 10.63
N VAL A 84 15.32 -19.02 9.78
CA VAL A 84 15.52 -19.13 8.34
C VAL A 84 16.88 -18.53 8.03
N ASP A 85 17.67 -19.20 7.20
CA ASP A 85 18.96 -18.67 6.76
C ASP A 85 18.76 -17.56 5.71
N PRO A 86 19.42 -16.40 5.83
CA PRO A 86 19.31 -15.34 4.82
C PRO A 86 19.80 -15.76 3.43
N ALA A 87 20.76 -16.69 3.34
CA ALA A 87 21.24 -17.22 2.07
C ALA A 87 20.16 -18.04 1.36
N ASP A 88 19.42 -18.86 2.12
CA ASP A 88 18.28 -19.63 1.59
C ASP A 88 17.16 -18.71 1.11
N VAL A 89 16.90 -17.62 1.83
CA VAL A 89 15.90 -16.62 1.38
C VAL A 89 16.33 -15.99 0.06
N ASN A 90 17.60 -15.60 -0.09
CA ASN A 90 18.09 -14.99 -1.33
C ASN A 90 18.05 -15.97 -2.50
N LEU A 91 18.48 -17.22 -2.28
CA LEU A 91 18.41 -18.29 -3.28
C LEU A 91 16.98 -18.47 -3.82
N LEU A 92 15.99 -18.53 -2.94
CA LEU A 92 14.59 -18.70 -3.34
C LEU A 92 14.01 -17.46 -4.04
N VAL A 93 14.50 -16.26 -3.71
CA VAL A 93 14.11 -15.02 -4.41
C VAL A 93 14.64 -15.02 -5.84
N GLU A 94 15.90 -15.45 -6.04
CA GLU A 94 16.57 -15.45 -7.34
C GLU A 94 16.06 -16.58 -8.25
N GLU A 95 15.96 -17.82 -7.74
CA GLU A 95 15.67 -19.00 -8.58
C GLU A 95 14.17 -19.22 -8.83
N LEU A 96 13.30 -18.86 -7.87
CA LEU A 96 11.85 -19.03 -7.99
C LEU A 96 11.12 -17.72 -8.28
N GLU A 97 11.87 -16.62 -8.49
CA GLU A 97 11.34 -15.27 -8.72
C GLU A 97 10.31 -14.83 -7.66
N LEU A 98 10.51 -15.26 -6.42
CA LEU A 98 9.60 -14.95 -5.31
C LEU A 98 9.98 -13.63 -4.66
N SER A 99 8.98 -12.92 -4.11
CA SER A 99 9.28 -11.80 -3.22
C SER A 99 9.94 -12.32 -1.93
N LYS A 100 10.78 -11.50 -1.29
CA LYS A 100 11.45 -11.83 -0.02
C LYS A 100 10.46 -12.32 1.06
N ALA A 101 9.27 -11.74 1.10
CA ALA A 101 8.20 -12.15 2.01
C ALA A 101 7.74 -13.59 1.71
N LYS A 102 7.45 -13.90 0.44
CA LYS A 102 6.98 -15.24 0.02
C LYS A 102 8.05 -16.32 0.19
N ALA A 103 9.31 -16.02 -0.13
CA ALA A 103 10.42 -16.93 0.11
C ALA A 103 10.57 -17.26 1.61
N THR A 104 10.46 -16.23 2.47
CA THR A 104 10.54 -16.43 3.92
C THR A 104 9.36 -17.23 4.47
N GLU A 105 8.14 -17.01 3.96
CA GLU A 105 6.95 -17.80 4.32
C GLU A 105 7.11 -19.26 3.90
N LEU A 106 7.57 -19.50 2.66
CA LEU A 106 7.79 -20.85 2.14
C LEU A 106 8.81 -21.61 3.00
N LEU A 107 9.95 -21.00 3.31
CA LEU A 107 10.95 -21.63 4.19
C LEU A 107 10.39 -21.92 5.59
N LYS A 108 9.62 -20.99 6.19
CA LYS A 108 8.98 -21.23 7.49
C LYS A 108 7.97 -22.38 7.46
N ALA A 109 7.21 -22.53 6.36
CA ALA A 109 6.24 -23.61 6.19
C ALA A 109 6.89 -25.00 6.06
N HIS A 110 8.19 -25.03 5.72
CA HIS A 110 9.00 -26.22 5.49
C HIS A 110 10.18 -26.34 6.47
N ASP A 111 10.02 -25.85 7.70
CA ASP A 111 11.00 -26.00 8.80
C ASP A 111 12.36 -25.33 8.56
N GLY A 112 12.44 -24.40 7.61
CA GLY A 112 13.67 -23.72 7.21
C GLY A 112 14.52 -24.53 6.22
N ASP A 113 14.00 -25.63 5.68
CA ASP A 113 14.70 -26.47 4.72
C ASP A 113 14.41 -26.01 3.29
N ALA A 114 15.42 -25.38 2.66
CA ALA A 114 15.34 -24.88 1.29
C ALA A 114 15.07 -25.99 0.26
N ILE A 115 15.68 -27.17 0.42
CA ILE A 115 15.51 -28.29 -0.54
C ILE A 115 14.08 -28.82 -0.47
N LYS A 116 13.56 -29.00 0.75
CA LYS A 116 12.16 -29.43 0.97
C LYS A 116 11.17 -28.40 0.44
N ALA A 117 11.43 -27.11 0.68
CA ALA A 117 10.62 -26.00 0.19
C ALA A 117 10.56 -25.96 -1.35
N MET A 118 11.72 -25.99 -2.02
CA MET A 118 11.80 -25.97 -3.48
C MET A 118 11.12 -27.19 -4.11
N LYS A 119 11.35 -28.39 -3.55
CA LYS A 119 10.70 -29.62 -4.03
C LYS A 119 9.18 -29.55 -3.93
N ALA A 120 8.66 -29.00 -2.83
CA ALA A 120 7.23 -28.82 -2.63
C ALA A 120 6.64 -27.77 -3.58
N TYR A 121 7.36 -26.67 -3.82
CA TYR A 121 6.91 -25.58 -4.68
C TYR A 121 6.71 -26.00 -6.14
N ILE A 122 7.60 -26.87 -6.66
CA ILE A 122 7.50 -27.37 -8.04
C ILE A 122 6.51 -28.52 -8.21
N GLN A 123 5.90 -29.02 -7.13
CA GLN A 123 4.87 -30.05 -7.28
C GLN A 123 3.63 -29.44 -7.94
N PRO A 124 3.08 -30.08 -8.98
CA PRO A 124 1.81 -29.66 -9.58
C PRO A 124 0.65 -29.76 -8.57
N ALA A 125 -0.25 -28.78 -8.62
CA ALA A 125 -1.51 -28.84 -7.89
C ALA A 125 -2.49 -29.73 -8.68
N PHE A 126 -2.71 -30.96 -8.21
CA PHE A 126 -3.70 -31.88 -8.75
C PHE A 126 -4.81 -32.14 -7.74
#